data_AF-D8SY94-F1
#
_entry.id   AF-D8SY94-F1
#
_cell.length_a   1.000
_cell.length_b   1.000
_cell.length_c   1.000
_cell.angle_alpha   90.00
_cell.angle_beta   90.00
_cell.angle_gamma   90.00
#
_symmetry.space_group_name_H-M   'P 1'
#
loop_
_entity.id
_entity.type
_entity.pdbx_description
1 polymer ?
#
loop_
_entity_poly.entity_id
_entity_poly.type
_entity_poly.pdbx_seq_one_letter_code
_entity_poly.pdbx_strand_id
1 'polypeptide(L)'
;MEPLWKLQYLLEPSSLALISTAAAVVFASAHRALGHEIALGGGSSSKEMIIGASSVTLDSSQALMIPLASSCSLLLMFYLFSSVSQIITLLTTAMAAASLAFCIAPYAARLGSPRIQAPLVAAATATAIALWLVSGHWLLNNLLGISICVAFVCHIRLPNVRVCALLLACLFVYDVFWVFWSERFFGANVMVSVATQQASNPVRTVADKLNLPGLGSITKQLDMPVKLVFPRHLIGGAAGNPNAVGDYLMLGLGDMAIPGMLVALVVCFDHRKSTKARGSELPSPKNQHKYTWYAQCGYTIGLICALAAGLLTHSAQPALLYLVPSTLGPVMLSAWMRGDFNELWNGSSRLSDKSQLDVV
;
A
#
# COMPACT_ATOMS: atom_id res chain seq x y z
N MET A 1 22.41 -2.62 -23.00
CA MET A 1 22.38 -2.15 -21.60
C MET A 1 22.92 -0.74 -21.59
N GLU A 2 22.16 0.18 -20.99
CA GLU A 2 22.56 1.57 -20.85
C GLU A 2 23.77 1.71 -19.90
N PRO A 3 24.58 2.78 -20.05
CA PRO A 3 25.75 2.98 -19.21
C PRO A 3 25.33 3.40 -17.79
N LEU A 4 26.08 2.93 -16.79
CA LEU A 4 25.79 3.13 -15.36
C LEU A 4 25.68 4.61 -14.94
N TRP A 5 26.22 5.56 -15.71
CA TRP A 5 26.08 6.99 -15.42
C TRP A 5 24.62 7.47 -15.50
N LYS A 6 23.74 6.78 -16.25
CA LYS A 6 22.29 7.07 -16.27
C LYS A 6 21.61 6.82 -14.91
N LEU A 7 22.26 6.16 -13.95
CA LEU A 7 21.76 6.09 -12.57
C LEU A 7 21.69 7.48 -11.90
N GLN A 8 22.35 8.50 -12.45
CA GLN A 8 22.15 9.89 -12.02
C GLN A 8 20.69 10.35 -12.12
N TYR A 9 19.88 9.75 -13.00
CA TYR A 9 18.43 10.01 -13.07
C TYR A 9 17.67 9.57 -11.81
N LEU A 10 18.22 8.69 -10.97
CA LEU A 10 17.63 8.41 -9.65
C LEU A 10 17.79 9.57 -8.66
N LEU A 11 18.82 10.41 -8.83
CA LEU A 11 19.04 11.59 -7.99
C LEU A 11 18.17 12.78 -8.44
N GLU A 12 17.37 12.63 -9.49
CA GLU A 12 16.38 13.64 -9.84
C GLU A 12 15.39 13.85 -8.69
N PRO A 13 14.93 15.09 -8.48
CA PRO A 13 14.03 15.42 -7.38
C PRO A 13 12.70 14.67 -7.45
N SER A 14 12.27 14.24 -8.64
CA SER A 14 11.07 13.43 -8.84
C SER A 14 11.22 11.99 -8.31
N SER A 15 12.31 11.32 -8.67
CA SER A 15 12.69 10.00 -8.16
C SER A 15 12.90 10.04 -6.64
N LEU A 16 13.59 11.05 -6.13
CA LEU A 16 13.78 11.24 -4.69
C LEU A 16 12.47 11.52 -3.95
N ALA A 17 11.58 12.35 -4.52
CA ALA A 17 10.26 12.61 -3.95
C ALA A 17 9.41 11.32 -3.90
N LEU A 18 9.46 10.49 -4.93
CA LEU A 18 8.76 9.21 -4.96
C LEU A 18 9.32 8.24 -3.90
N ILE A 19 10.63 8.03 -3.87
CA ILE A 19 11.29 7.13 -2.91
C ILE A 19 11.03 7.59 -1.47
N SER A 20 11.21 8.87 -1.18
CA SER A 20 10.98 9.43 0.15
C SER A 20 9.51 9.35 0.57
N THR A 21 8.58 9.66 -0.34
CA THR A 21 7.14 9.52 -0.07
C THR A 21 6.79 8.07 0.20
N ALA A 22 7.23 7.13 -0.64
CA ALA A 22 6.92 5.71 -0.49
C ALA A 22 7.50 5.15 0.83
N ALA A 23 8.75 5.48 1.17
CA ALA A 23 9.37 5.08 2.42
C ALA A 23 8.64 5.68 3.63
N ALA A 24 8.27 6.96 3.58
CA ALA A 24 7.52 7.62 4.64
C ALA A 24 6.13 7.02 4.83
N VAL A 25 5.44 6.66 3.74
CA VAL A 25 4.12 6.03 3.78
C VAL A 25 4.20 4.63 4.39
N VAL A 26 5.16 3.81 3.97
CA VAL A 26 5.41 2.48 4.56
C VAL A 26 5.68 2.58 6.06
N PHE A 27 6.55 3.50 6.47
CA PHE A 27 6.86 3.73 7.88
C PHE A 27 5.66 4.24 8.69
N ALA A 28 4.98 5.28 8.19
CA ALA A 28 3.85 5.90 8.87
C ALA A 28 2.65 4.95 8.98
N SER A 29 2.36 4.19 7.92
CA SER A 29 1.29 3.19 7.92
C SER A 29 1.56 2.06 8.92
N ALA A 30 2.80 1.56 9.01
CA ALA A 30 3.19 0.56 9.99
C ALA A 30 3.04 1.06 11.43
N HIS A 31 3.52 2.27 11.72
CA HIS A 31 3.37 2.87 13.05
C HIS A 31 1.90 3.18 13.40
N ARG A 32 1.10 3.57 12.41
CA ARG A 32 -0.33 3.78 12.60
C ARG A 32 -1.07 2.46 12.86
N ALA A 33 -0.70 1.38 12.17
CA ALA A 33 -1.24 0.04 12.40
C ALA A 33 -0.92 -0.45 13.82
N LEU A 34 0.32 -0.21 14.30
CA LEU A 34 0.69 -0.46 15.70
C LEU A 34 -0.16 0.36 16.68
N GLY A 35 -0.29 1.67 16.46
CA GLY A 35 -1.11 2.53 17.32
C GLY A 35 -2.56 2.05 17.40
N HIS A 36 -3.11 1.58 16.28
CA HIS A 36 -4.42 0.95 16.23
C HIS A 36 -4.46 -0.36 17.03
N GLU A 37 -3.43 -1.21 16.94
CA GLU A 37 -3.33 -2.43 17.76
C GLU A 37 -3.26 -2.14 19.26
N ILE A 38 -2.46 -1.17 19.69
CA ILE A 38 -2.34 -0.80 21.10
C ILE A 38 -3.67 -0.24 21.63
N ALA A 39 -4.34 0.62 20.85
CA ALA A 39 -5.64 1.17 21.22
C ALA A 39 -6.72 0.08 21.39
N LEU A 40 -6.61 -1.02 20.63
CA LEU A 40 -7.49 -2.18 20.77
C LEU A 40 -7.16 -3.02 22.01
N GLY A 41 -5.88 -3.26 22.30
CA GLY A 41 -5.45 -4.06 23.45
C GLY A 41 -5.60 -3.38 24.82
N GLY A 42 -5.84 -2.07 24.86
CA GLY A 42 -6.04 -1.30 26.10
C GLY A 42 -7.50 -1.15 26.56
N GLY A 43 -8.48 -1.67 25.83
CA GLY A 43 -9.91 -1.53 26.12
C GLY A 43 -10.58 -2.88 26.40
N SER A 44 -11.24 -2.99 27.55
CA SER A 44 -12.05 -4.12 28.04
C SER A 44 -12.68 -5.03 26.97
N SER A 45 -12.66 -6.34 27.26
CA SER A 45 -13.08 -7.55 26.52
C SER A 45 -14.29 -7.45 25.56
N SER A 46 -15.18 -6.45 25.67
CA SER A 46 -16.30 -6.23 24.74
C SER A 46 -15.94 -5.44 23.46
N LYS A 47 -14.84 -4.66 23.45
CA LYS A 47 -14.36 -3.97 22.23
C LYS A 47 -13.54 -4.87 21.32
N GLU A 48 -12.88 -5.89 21.87
CA GLU A 48 -12.14 -6.90 21.10
C GLU A 48 -13.07 -7.72 20.19
N MET A 49 -14.30 -8.04 20.66
CA MET A 49 -15.27 -8.85 19.90
C MET A 49 -15.95 -8.07 18.77
N ILE A 50 -16.23 -6.77 18.94
CA ILE A 50 -16.89 -5.94 17.93
C ILE A 50 -15.91 -5.43 16.85
N ILE A 51 -14.62 -5.28 17.18
CA ILE A 51 -13.60 -4.73 16.26
C ILE A 51 -12.67 -5.81 15.69
N GLY A 52 -12.51 -6.96 16.35
CA GLY A 52 -12.03 -8.17 15.69
C GLY A 52 -12.84 -8.53 14.43
N ALA A 53 -14.08 -8.05 14.35
CA ALA A 53 -14.93 -8.16 13.16
C ALA A 53 -14.63 -7.14 12.03
N SER A 54 -13.81 -6.11 12.26
CA SER A 54 -13.47 -5.07 11.26
C SER A 54 -11.99 -4.99 10.87
N SER A 55 -11.10 -5.71 11.56
CA SER A 55 -9.77 -6.03 11.01
C SER A 55 -9.82 -7.40 10.35
N VAL A 56 -9.50 -7.47 9.06
CA VAL A 56 -9.47 -8.73 8.32
C VAL A 56 -8.11 -9.37 8.59
N THR A 57 -8.10 -10.44 9.38
CA THR A 57 -6.91 -11.29 9.51
C THR A 57 -6.77 -12.12 8.26
N LEU A 58 -5.60 -12.03 7.62
CA LEU A 58 -5.33 -12.80 6.42
C LEU A 58 -4.89 -14.21 6.79
N ASP A 59 -5.68 -15.20 6.41
CA ASP A 59 -5.30 -16.61 6.50
C ASP A 59 -4.42 -17.04 5.32
N SER A 60 -3.75 -18.19 5.47
CA SER A 60 -2.90 -18.75 4.41
C SER A 60 -3.69 -19.02 3.11
N SER A 61 -4.94 -19.47 3.22
CA SER A 61 -5.82 -19.69 2.06
C SER A 61 -6.19 -18.37 1.37
N GLN A 62 -6.52 -17.34 2.15
CA GLN A 62 -6.84 -16.01 1.62
C GLN A 62 -5.62 -15.36 0.97
N ALA A 63 -4.43 -15.56 1.52
CA ALA A 63 -3.17 -15.11 0.91
C ALA A 63 -2.95 -15.72 -0.49
N LEU A 64 -3.28 -16.99 -0.68
CA LEU A 64 -3.19 -17.67 -1.99
C LEU A 64 -4.27 -17.19 -2.97
N MET A 65 -5.45 -16.82 -2.48
CA MET A 65 -6.53 -16.31 -3.32
C MET A 65 -6.26 -14.91 -3.87
N ILE A 66 -5.44 -14.08 -3.19
CA ILE A 66 -5.17 -12.71 -3.63
C ILE A 66 -4.53 -12.66 -5.04
N PRO A 67 -3.41 -13.34 -5.33
CA PRO A 67 -2.82 -13.33 -6.67
C PRO A 67 -3.73 -13.96 -7.74
N LEU A 68 -4.52 -14.97 -7.36
CA LEU A 68 -5.47 -15.62 -8.27
C LEU A 68 -6.62 -14.68 -8.65
N ALA A 69 -7.22 -14.01 -7.66
CA ALA A 69 -8.26 -13.02 -7.87
C ALA A 69 -7.74 -11.81 -8.67
N SER A 70 -6.50 -11.36 -8.38
CA SER A 70 -5.82 -10.31 -9.14
C SER A 70 -5.63 -10.73 -10.61
N SER A 71 -5.21 -11.96 -10.87
CA SER A 71 -5.03 -12.50 -12.23
C SER A 71 -6.36 -12.54 -13.00
N CYS A 72 -7.43 -12.99 -12.35
CA CYS A 72 -8.77 -12.99 -12.93
C CYS A 72 -9.25 -11.57 -13.27
N SER A 73 -9.11 -10.64 -12.33
CA SER A 73 -9.47 -9.23 -12.52
C SER A 73 -8.68 -8.57 -13.65
N LEU A 74 -7.37 -8.84 -13.73
CA LEU A 74 -6.47 -8.29 -14.75
C LEU A 74 -6.88 -8.78 -16.15
N LEU A 75 -7.17 -10.07 -16.30
CA LEU A 75 -7.68 -10.63 -17.56
C LEU A 75 -9.05 -10.06 -17.93
N LEU A 76 -9.96 -9.95 -16.96
CA LEU A 76 -11.26 -9.31 -17.16
C LEU A 76 -11.10 -7.88 -17.66
N MET A 77 -10.17 -7.13 -17.08
CA MET A 77 -9.87 -5.77 -17.51
C MET A 77 -9.24 -5.71 -18.90
N PHE A 78 -8.38 -6.67 -19.25
CA PHE A 78 -7.77 -6.74 -20.58
C PHE A 78 -8.82 -6.96 -21.69
N TYR A 79 -9.81 -7.84 -21.47
CA TYR A 79 -10.85 -8.14 -22.47
C TYR A 79 -12.07 -7.22 -22.39
N LEU A 80 -12.48 -6.78 -21.19
CA LEU A 80 -13.70 -6.01 -20.93
C LEU A 80 -13.40 -4.64 -20.28
N PHE A 81 -12.36 -3.96 -20.76
CA PHE A 81 -11.86 -2.71 -20.16
C PHE A 81 -12.98 -1.70 -19.84
N SER A 82 -13.86 -1.42 -20.81
CA SER A 82 -14.90 -0.37 -20.65
C SER A 82 -15.86 -0.65 -19.49
N SER A 83 -16.26 -1.91 -19.26
CA SER A 83 -17.20 -2.26 -18.20
C SER A 83 -16.49 -2.41 -16.85
N VAL A 84 -15.35 -3.11 -16.85
CA VAL A 84 -14.59 -3.40 -15.63
C VAL A 84 -13.98 -2.13 -15.06
N SER A 85 -13.46 -1.23 -15.90
CA SER A 85 -12.88 0.04 -15.47
C SER A 85 -13.89 0.93 -14.71
N GLN A 86 -15.16 0.95 -15.12
CA GLN A 86 -16.19 1.73 -14.41
C GLN A 86 -16.47 1.15 -13.03
N ILE A 87 -16.56 -0.17 -12.91
CA ILE A 87 -16.77 -0.87 -11.63
C ILE A 87 -15.58 -0.63 -10.69
N ILE A 88 -14.34 -0.80 -11.19
CA ILE A 88 -13.14 -0.55 -10.40
C ILE A 88 -13.04 0.92 -9.99
N THR A 89 -13.40 1.85 -10.87
CA THR A 89 -13.41 3.29 -10.53
C THR A 89 -14.39 3.57 -9.39
N LEU A 90 -15.62 3.07 -9.47
CA LEU A 90 -16.63 3.23 -8.43
C LEU A 90 -16.20 2.61 -7.10
N LEU A 91 -15.64 1.40 -7.13
CA LEU A 91 -15.13 0.74 -5.93
C LEU A 91 -13.96 1.54 -5.34
N THR A 92 -13.05 2.02 -6.20
CA THR A 92 -11.88 2.78 -5.78
C THR A 92 -12.26 4.14 -5.20
N THR A 93 -13.26 4.82 -5.75
CA THR A 93 -13.75 6.08 -5.17
C THR A 93 -14.38 5.88 -3.79
N ALA A 94 -15.16 4.80 -3.61
CA ALA A 94 -15.74 4.45 -2.32
C ALA A 94 -14.67 4.08 -1.29
N MET A 95 -13.67 3.27 -1.69
CA MET A 95 -12.52 2.94 -0.85
C MET A 95 -11.71 4.18 -0.50
N ALA A 96 -11.46 5.07 -1.46
CA ALA A 96 -10.75 6.33 -1.24
C ALA A 96 -11.47 7.24 -0.23
N ALA A 97 -12.80 7.29 -0.28
CA ALA A 97 -13.62 8.03 0.69
C ALA A 97 -13.46 7.48 2.11
N ALA A 98 -13.64 6.17 2.26
CA ALA A 98 -13.51 5.50 3.55
C ALA A 98 -12.09 5.64 4.10
N SER A 99 -11.07 5.47 3.25
CA SER A 99 -9.66 5.54 3.65
C SER A 99 -9.23 6.95 4.02
N LEU A 100 -9.69 7.97 3.28
CA LEU A 100 -9.40 9.36 3.61
C LEU A 100 -10.11 9.78 4.90
N ALA A 101 -11.36 9.36 5.10
CA ALA A 101 -12.10 9.59 6.34
C ALA A 101 -11.36 8.97 7.54
N PHE A 102 -10.93 7.70 7.40
CA PHE A 102 -10.11 7.03 8.39
C PHE A 102 -8.85 7.82 8.69
N CYS A 103 -8.13 8.29 7.66
CA CYS A 103 -6.89 9.04 7.82
C CYS A 103 -7.06 10.36 8.61
N ILE A 104 -8.14 11.10 8.36
CA ILE A 104 -8.44 12.41 8.97
C ILE A 104 -9.02 12.28 10.38
N ALA A 105 -9.78 11.20 10.65
CA ALA A 105 -10.48 10.97 11.92
C ALA A 105 -9.64 11.24 13.20
N PRO A 106 -8.40 10.73 13.38
CA PRO A 106 -7.62 10.96 14.59
C PRO A 106 -7.17 12.42 14.76
N TYR A 107 -7.09 13.19 13.68
CA TYR A 107 -6.78 14.63 13.73
C TYR A 107 -8.03 15.43 14.10
N ALA A 108 -9.18 15.09 13.52
CA ALA A 108 -10.47 15.68 13.88
C ALA A 108 -10.88 15.37 15.33
N ALA A 109 -10.47 14.20 15.85
CA ALA A 109 -10.70 13.81 17.25
C ALA A 109 -10.13 14.82 18.25
N ARG A 110 -9.10 15.59 17.86
CA ARG A 110 -8.48 16.63 18.70
C ARG A 110 -9.34 17.90 18.82
N LEU A 111 -10.39 18.04 18.01
CA LEU A 111 -11.18 19.28 17.88
C LEU A 111 -12.43 19.33 18.77
N GLY A 112 -12.72 18.31 19.59
CA GLY A 112 -13.82 18.38 20.58
C GLY A 112 -14.85 17.24 20.49
N SER A 113 -16.14 17.59 20.32
CA SER A 113 -17.28 16.65 20.43
C SER A 113 -17.52 15.82 19.14
N PRO A 114 -17.92 14.54 19.25
CA PRO A 114 -18.19 13.66 18.09
C PRO A 114 -19.29 14.19 17.15
N ARG A 115 -20.20 15.04 17.66
CA ARG A 115 -21.28 15.64 16.84
C ARG A 115 -20.75 16.61 15.77
N ILE A 116 -19.61 17.24 16.01
CA ILE A 116 -18.98 18.19 15.08
C ILE A 116 -17.94 17.47 14.21
N GLN A 117 -17.27 16.46 14.76
CA GLN A 117 -16.22 15.70 14.08
C GLN A 117 -16.73 14.93 12.86
N ALA A 118 -17.82 14.18 13.01
CA ALA A 118 -18.38 13.36 11.93
C ALA A 118 -18.76 14.17 10.67
N PRO A 119 -19.56 15.25 10.77
CA PRO A 119 -19.88 16.06 9.59
C PRO A 119 -18.66 16.80 9.03
N LEU A 120 -17.70 17.21 9.87
CA LEU A 120 -16.47 17.86 9.41
C LEU A 120 -15.61 16.89 8.57
N VAL A 121 -15.42 15.67 9.04
CA VAL A 121 -14.67 14.63 8.29
C VAL A 121 -15.41 14.26 7.00
N ALA A 122 -16.73 14.11 7.05
CA ALA A 122 -17.55 13.83 5.87
C ALA A 122 -17.47 14.97 4.83
N ALA A 123 -17.56 16.22 5.26
CA ALA A 123 -17.45 17.39 4.37
C ALA A 123 -16.04 17.49 3.76
N ALA A 124 -14.98 17.32 4.56
CA ALA A 124 -13.61 17.37 4.07
C ALA A 124 -13.32 16.27 3.04
N THR A 125 -13.77 15.05 3.30
CA THR A 125 -13.57 13.90 2.40
C THR A 125 -14.39 14.03 1.12
N ALA A 126 -15.66 14.43 1.21
CA ALA A 126 -16.50 14.69 0.05
C ALA A 126 -15.92 15.80 -0.84
N THR A 127 -15.39 16.86 -0.22
CA THR A 127 -14.75 17.97 -0.95
C THR A 127 -13.48 17.51 -1.67
N ALA A 128 -12.62 16.72 -1.01
CA ALA A 128 -11.41 16.19 -1.62
C ALA A 128 -11.72 15.27 -2.82
N ILE A 129 -12.74 14.41 -2.71
CA ILE A 129 -13.16 13.52 -3.80
C ILE A 129 -13.76 14.32 -4.95
N ALA A 130 -14.63 15.29 -4.67
CA ALA A 130 -15.22 16.14 -5.69
C ALA A 130 -14.13 16.92 -6.45
N LEU A 131 -13.17 17.51 -5.73
CA LEU A 131 -12.02 18.19 -6.33
C LEU A 131 -11.20 17.23 -7.19
N TRP A 132 -10.95 16.00 -6.76
CA TRP A 132 -10.21 15.01 -7.55
C TRP A 132 -10.99 14.59 -8.80
N LEU A 133 -12.29 14.32 -8.70
CA LEU A 133 -13.15 13.95 -9.84
C LEU A 133 -13.28 15.06 -10.88
N VAL A 134 -13.20 16.33 -10.46
CA VAL A 134 -13.26 17.48 -11.38
C VAL A 134 -11.89 17.79 -11.98
N SER A 135 -10.85 17.85 -11.15
CA SER A 135 -9.51 18.33 -11.55
C SER A 135 -8.60 17.26 -12.15
N GLY A 136 -8.77 15.99 -11.76
CA GLY A 136 -7.85 14.92 -12.11
C GLY A 136 -6.40 15.16 -11.67
N HIS A 137 -6.17 16.06 -10.70
CA HIS A 137 -4.82 16.48 -10.36
C HIS A 137 -3.98 15.34 -9.75
N TRP A 138 -2.73 15.20 -10.20
CA TRP A 138 -1.81 14.16 -9.72
C TRP A 138 -1.59 14.20 -8.20
N LEU A 139 -1.59 15.40 -7.59
CA LEU A 139 -1.41 15.57 -6.15
C LEU A 139 -2.60 14.98 -5.36
N LEU A 140 -3.82 15.24 -5.82
CA LEU A 140 -5.01 14.67 -5.20
C LEU A 140 -5.07 13.15 -5.42
N ASN A 141 -4.68 12.68 -6.61
CA ASN A 141 -4.56 11.25 -6.88
C ASN A 141 -3.58 10.57 -5.92
N ASN A 142 -2.42 11.17 -5.69
CA ASN A 142 -1.43 10.67 -4.73
C ASN A 142 -1.96 10.72 -3.31
N LEU A 143 -2.64 11.79 -2.89
CA LEU A 143 -3.25 11.91 -1.57
C LEU A 143 -4.26 10.78 -1.32
N LEU A 144 -5.15 10.53 -2.28
CA LEU A 144 -6.13 9.44 -2.19
C LEU A 144 -5.44 8.09 -2.17
N GLY A 145 -4.44 7.86 -3.03
CA GLY A 145 -3.68 6.61 -3.07
C GLY A 145 -2.91 6.32 -1.78
N ILE A 146 -2.26 7.34 -1.21
CA ILE A 146 -1.61 7.25 0.11
C ILE A 146 -2.64 6.88 1.18
N SER A 147 -3.81 7.50 1.17
CA SER A 147 -4.86 7.18 2.16
C SER A 147 -5.33 5.73 2.04
N ILE A 148 -5.53 5.21 0.82
CA ILE A 148 -5.90 3.82 0.55
C ILE A 148 -4.82 2.89 1.07
N CYS A 149 -3.54 3.17 0.78
CA CYS A 149 -2.41 2.36 1.24
C CYS A 149 -2.33 2.31 2.78
N VAL A 150 -2.45 3.46 3.44
CA VAL A 150 -2.42 3.55 4.91
C VAL A 150 -3.58 2.77 5.53
N ALA A 151 -4.80 2.92 4.99
CA ALA A 151 -5.97 2.19 5.46
C ALA A 151 -5.81 0.67 5.25
N PHE A 152 -5.32 0.25 4.08
CA PHE A 152 -5.07 -1.15 3.76
C PHE A 152 -4.13 -1.82 4.77
N VAL A 153 -2.97 -1.20 5.06
CA VAL A 153 -2.00 -1.72 6.04
C VAL A 153 -2.56 -1.72 7.46
N CYS A 154 -3.47 -0.80 7.81
CA CYS A 154 -4.10 -0.77 9.13
C CYS A 154 -5.20 -1.83 9.32
N HIS A 155 -5.99 -2.12 8.27
CA HIS A 155 -7.13 -3.02 8.35
C HIS A 155 -6.77 -4.49 8.09
N ILE A 156 -5.77 -4.76 7.24
CA ILE A 156 -5.34 -6.12 6.93
C ILE A 156 -4.23 -6.52 7.89
N ARG A 157 -4.51 -7.51 8.72
CA ARG A 157 -3.57 -8.00 9.73
C ARG A 157 -3.02 -9.34 9.34
N LEU A 158 -1.69 -9.45 9.36
CA LEU A 158 -1.00 -10.71 9.16
C LEU A 158 -0.75 -11.33 10.54
N PRO A 159 -1.16 -12.58 10.77
CA PRO A 159 -1.02 -13.19 12.08
C PRO A 159 0.46 -13.47 12.40
N ASN A 160 1.21 -13.95 11.41
CA ASN A 160 2.58 -14.45 11.55
C ASN A 160 3.42 -14.10 10.31
N VAL A 161 4.76 -14.09 10.44
CA VAL A 161 5.64 -13.89 9.27
C VAL A 161 5.51 -15.02 8.25
N ARG A 162 5.11 -16.24 8.65
CA ARG A 162 4.84 -17.34 7.70
C ARG A 162 3.78 -16.95 6.65
N VAL A 163 2.66 -16.37 7.06
CA VAL A 163 1.60 -15.96 6.13
C VAL A 163 2.06 -14.78 5.27
N CYS A 164 2.81 -13.85 5.86
CA CYS A 164 3.43 -12.75 5.13
C CYS A 164 4.40 -13.26 4.04
N ALA A 165 5.29 -14.18 4.39
CA ALA A 165 6.25 -14.79 3.48
C ALA A 165 5.54 -15.58 2.37
N LEU A 166 4.47 -16.31 2.70
CA LEU A 166 3.64 -17.00 1.72
C LEU A 166 3.00 -16.01 0.73
N LEU A 167 2.38 -14.94 1.23
CA LEU A 167 1.77 -13.89 0.40
C LEU A 167 2.82 -13.22 -0.52
N LEU A 168 3.96 -12.81 0.04
CA LEU A 168 5.06 -12.19 -0.69
C LEU A 168 5.62 -13.14 -1.77
N ALA A 169 5.79 -14.42 -1.46
CA ALA A 169 6.26 -15.41 -2.41
C ALA A 169 5.26 -15.64 -3.56
N CYS A 170 3.95 -15.68 -3.25
CA CYS A 170 2.94 -15.85 -4.30
C CYS A 170 2.82 -14.61 -5.18
N LEU A 171 2.90 -13.41 -4.60
CA LEU A 171 2.91 -12.15 -5.35
C LEU A 171 4.19 -11.96 -6.16
N PHE A 172 5.33 -12.43 -5.67
CA PHE A 172 6.58 -12.49 -6.42
C PHE A 172 6.42 -13.32 -7.70
N VAL A 173 5.87 -14.54 -7.59
CA VAL A 173 5.65 -15.40 -8.76
C VAL A 173 4.63 -14.77 -9.72
N TYR A 174 3.56 -14.17 -9.17
CA TYR A 174 2.56 -13.45 -9.95
C TYR A 174 3.17 -12.33 -10.78
N ASP A 175 4.01 -11.48 -10.17
CA ASP A 175 4.60 -10.32 -10.83
C ASP A 175 5.54 -10.76 -11.97
N VAL A 176 6.39 -11.76 -11.71
CA VAL A 176 7.28 -12.35 -12.72
C VAL A 176 6.48 -12.96 -13.88
N PHE A 177 5.40 -13.68 -13.59
CA PHE A 177 4.55 -14.27 -14.63
C PHE A 177 3.89 -13.20 -15.51
N TRP A 178 3.25 -12.19 -14.91
CA TRP A 178 2.53 -11.18 -15.66
C TRP A 178 3.45 -10.20 -16.41
N VAL A 179 4.63 -9.92 -15.88
CA VAL A 179 5.60 -9.03 -16.55
C VAL A 179 6.33 -9.73 -17.69
N PHE A 180 6.84 -10.96 -17.51
CA PHE A 180 7.68 -11.60 -18.53
C PHE A 180 6.98 -12.64 -19.39
N TRP A 181 6.01 -13.38 -18.86
CA TRP A 181 5.40 -14.51 -19.56
C TRP A 181 4.09 -14.17 -20.26
N SER A 182 3.35 -13.15 -19.80
CA SER A 182 2.00 -12.84 -20.32
C SER A 182 1.96 -12.60 -21.83
N GLU A 183 2.98 -11.92 -22.39
CA GLU A 183 3.07 -11.63 -23.82
C GLU A 183 3.10 -12.90 -24.69
N ARG A 184 3.76 -13.96 -24.21
CA ARG A 184 3.86 -15.22 -24.95
C ARG A 184 2.53 -15.97 -25.05
N PHE A 185 1.62 -15.78 -24.09
CA PHE A 185 0.33 -16.46 -24.05
C PHE A 185 -0.79 -15.63 -24.69
N PHE A 186 -0.77 -14.32 -24.53
CA PHE A 186 -1.86 -13.42 -24.93
C PHE A 186 -1.52 -12.54 -26.15
N GLY A 187 -0.30 -12.61 -26.67
CA GLY A 187 0.16 -11.83 -27.82
C GLY A 187 0.47 -10.36 -27.50
N ALA A 188 0.23 -9.93 -26.27
CA ALA A 188 0.57 -8.61 -25.75
C ALA A 188 0.86 -8.69 -24.25
N ASN A 189 1.69 -7.77 -23.75
CA ASN A 189 1.98 -7.70 -22.33
C ASN A 189 0.78 -7.16 -21.55
N VAL A 190 -0.01 -8.07 -20.97
CA VAL A 190 -1.31 -7.77 -20.40
C VAL A 190 -1.19 -6.73 -19.27
N MET A 191 -0.16 -6.83 -18.43
CA MET A 191 0.07 -5.89 -17.33
C MET A 191 0.35 -4.47 -17.83
N VAL A 192 1.17 -4.31 -18.87
CA VAL A 192 1.47 -3.00 -19.46
C VAL A 192 0.26 -2.45 -20.22
N SER A 193 -0.48 -3.28 -20.96
CA SER A 193 -1.70 -2.86 -21.66
C SER A 193 -2.75 -2.36 -20.67
N VAL A 194 -2.92 -3.04 -19.54
CA VAL A 194 -3.84 -2.65 -18.47
C VAL A 194 -3.36 -1.38 -17.75
N ALA A 195 -2.06 -1.27 -17.45
CA ALA A 195 -1.51 -0.13 -16.70
C ALA A 195 -1.47 1.20 -17.49
N THR A 196 -1.43 1.11 -18.83
CA THR A 196 -1.39 2.27 -19.74
C THR A 196 -2.78 2.80 -20.08
N GLN A 197 -3.84 1.99 -19.88
CA GLN A 197 -5.21 2.40 -20.14
C GLN A 197 -5.77 3.27 -19.01
N GLN A 198 -6.26 4.46 -19.37
CA GLN A 198 -6.86 5.40 -18.43
C GLN A 198 -8.39 5.22 -18.34
N ALA A 199 -8.91 5.21 -17.12
CA ALA A 199 -10.33 5.06 -16.86
C ALA A 199 -11.13 6.28 -17.34
N SER A 200 -12.32 6.04 -17.89
CA SER A 200 -13.26 7.12 -18.22
C SER A 200 -13.83 7.74 -16.95
N ASN A 201 -13.91 9.06 -16.88
CA ASN A 201 -14.48 9.73 -15.72
C ASN A 201 -16.00 9.44 -15.61
N PRO A 202 -16.48 8.86 -14.49
CA PRO A 202 -17.91 8.55 -14.33
C PRO A 202 -18.78 9.80 -14.26
N VAL A 203 -18.27 10.90 -13.68
CA VAL A 203 -19.00 12.17 -13.58
C VAL A 203 -19.27 12.76 -14.95
N ARG A 204 -18.29 12.66 -15.86
CA ARG A 204 -18.45 13.12 -17.23
C ARG A 204 -19.44 12.25 -18.01
N THR A 205 -19.38 10.93 -17.83
CA THR A 205 -20.33 10.00 -18.46
C THR A 205 -21.77 10.30 -18.04
N VAL A 206 -21.99 10.62 -16.76
CA VAL A 206 -23.32 11.02 -16.24
C VAL A 206 -23.71 12.40 -16.77
N ALA A 207 -22.78 13.35 -16.82
CA ALA A 207 -23.02 14.69 -17.35
C ALA A 207 -23.43 14.69 -18.83
N ASP A 208 -22.76 13.87 -19.65
CA ASP A 208 -23.07 13.71 -21.07
C ASP A 208 -24.45 13.06 -21.27
N LYS A 209 -24.85 12.13 -20.40
CA LYS A 209 -26.22 11.55 -20.41
C LYS A 209 -27.30 12.56 -19.99
N LEU A 210 -26.95 13.53 -19.15
CA LEU A 210 -27.88 14.53 -18.61
C LEU A 210 -27.86 15.86 -19.37
N ASN A 211 -27.08 16.00 -20.44
CA ASN A 211 -26.93 17.22 -21.25
C ASN A 211 -26.67 18.49 -20.41
N LEU A 212 -25.89 18.39 -19.33
CA LEU A 212 -25.64 19.52 -18.43
C LEU A 212 -24.65 20.54 -19.05
N PRO A 213 -25.06 21.78 -19.35
CA PRO A 213 -24.16 22.81 -19.87
C PRO A 213 -23.18 23.27 -18.79
N GLY A 214 -21.92 23.48 -19.15
CA GLY A 214 -20.88 24.01 -18.24
C GLY A 214 -19.92 22.99 -17.62
N LEU A 215 -20.16 21.68 -17.77
CA LEU A 215 -19.23 20.64 -17.28
C LEU A 215 -18.01 20.38 -18.21
N GLY A 216 -17.79 21.24 -19.23
CA GLY A 216 -16.73 21.11 -20.24
C GLY A 216 -15.29 21.14 -19.71
N SER A 217 -15.08 21.65 -18.48
CA SER A 217 -13.76 21.69 -17.83
C SER A 217 -13.39 20.42 -17.07
N ILE A 218 -14.27 19.41 -17.00
CA ILE A 218 -13.98 18.13 -16.33
C ILE A 218 -13.11 17.24 -17.23
N THR A 219 -12.11 16.60 -16.64
CA THR A 219 -11.22 15.69 -17.37
C THR A 219 -11.97 14.48 -17.93
N LYS A 220 -11.71 14.15 -19.20
CA LYS A 220 -12.32 13.00 -19.88
C LYS A 220 -11.78 11.67 -19.35
N GLN A 221 -10.50 11.64 -19.04
CA GLN A 221 -9.78 10.50 -18.51
C GLN A 221 -9.30 10.81 -17.10
N LEU A 222 -9.35 9.79 -16.24
CA LEU A 222 -9.01 9.89 -14.84
C LEU A 222 -8.01 8.78 -14.50
N ASP A 223 -6.83 9.17 -14.02
CA ASP A 223 -5.91 8.23 -13.39
C ASP A 223 -6.53 7.75 -12.08
N MET A 224 -6.56 6.43 -11.88
CA MET A 224 -7.07 5.86 -10.64
C MET A 224 -6.03 5.99 -9.52
N PRO A 225 -6.45 6.21 -8.26
CA PRO A 225 -5.54 6.36 -7.11
C PRO A 225 -5.03 5.01 -6.63
N VAL A 226 -4.67 4.12 -7.56
CA VAL A 226 -4.08 2.79 -7.32
C VAL A 226 -2.57 2.79 -7.64
N LYS A 227 -2.05 3.95 -8.09
CA LYS A 227 -0.63 4.22 -8.30
C LYS A 227 -0.29 5.64 -7.84
N LEU A 228 0.92 5.81 -7.30
CA LEU A 228 1.50 7.14 -7.11
C LEU A 228 2.12 7.60 -8.43
N VAL A 229 1.93 8.89 -8.73
CA VAL A 229 2.36 9.50 -9.98
C VAL A 229 3.09 10.80 -9.66
N PHE A 230 4.36 10.91 -10.06
CA PHE A 230 5.15 12.12 -9.89
C PHE A 230 5.66 12.62 -11.25
N PRO A 231 5.48 13.90 -11.60
CA PRO A 231 6.05 14.44 -12.83
C PRO A 231 7.58 14.47 -12.72
N ARG A 232 8.29 14.05 -13.77
CA ARG A 232 9.76 13.93 -13.76
C ARG A 232 10.48 15.27 -13.54
N HIS A 233 9.87 16.40 -13.95
CA HIS A 233 10.46 17.74 -13.84
C HIS A 233 9.92 18.57 -12.66
N LEU A 234 9.96 18.04 -11.44
CA LEU A 234 9.40 18.68 -10.24
C LEU A 234 10.02 20.04 -9.85
N ILE A 235 11.27 20.34 -10.23
CA ILE A 235 12.01 21.55 -9.79
C ILE A 235 12.46 22.44 -10.98
N GLY A 236 12.34 21.96 -12.22
CA GLY A 236 12.64 22.77 -13.41
C GLY A 236 11.43 23.60 -13.80
N GLY A 237 11.38 24.87 -13.38
CA GLY A 237 10.29 25.83 -13.61
C GLY A 237 10.04 26.24 -15.06
N ALA A 238 9.85 25.28 -15.97
CA ALA A 238 9.02 25.48 -17.13
C ALA A 238 7.74 24.69 -16.87
N ALA A 239 6.60 25.36 -16.99
CA ALA A 239 5.33 24.70 -17.25
C ALA A 239 5.49 23.87 -18.54
N GLY A 240 6.07 22.68 -18.42
CA GLY A 240 6.05 21.65 -19.42
C GLY A 240 4.58 21.35 -19.65
N ASN A 241 4.15 21.54 -20.90
CA ASN A 241 2.81 21.30 -21.39
C ASN A 241 2.07 20.24 -20.55
N PRO A 242 0.95 20.58 -19.87
CA PRO A 242 0.15 19.59 -19.13
C PRO A 242 -0.37 18.45 -20.02
N ASN A 243 -0.20 18.56 -21.35
CA ASN A 243 -0.50 17.54 -22.34
C ASN A 243 0.72 16.72 -22.82
N ALA A 244 1.91 16.84 -22.20
CA ALA A 244 3.03 15.96 -22.48
C ALA A 244 2.82 14.59 -21.81
N VAL A 245 2.04 13.76 -22.49
CA VAL A 245 1.75 12.35 -22.16
C VAL A 245 3.06 11.55 -22.26
N GLY A 246 3.87 11.49 -21.19
CA GLY A 246 5.09 10.68 -21.22
C GLY A 246 6.01 10.72 -19.99
N ASP A 247 6.01 11.79 -19.19
CA ASP A 247 7.05 12.00 -18.18
C ASP A 247 6.58 11.89 -16.73
N TYR A 248 5.76 10.89 -16.43
CA TYR A 248 5.39 10.57 -15.07
C TYR A 248 6.14 9.33 -14.57
N LEU A 249 6.76 9.44 -13.39
CA LEU A 249 7.24 8.31 -12.63
C LEU A 249 6.06 7.70 -11.87
N MET A 250 5.84 6.40 -12.04
CA MET A 250 4.71 5.68 -11.45
C MET A 250 5.20 4.61 -10.46
N LEU A 251 4.51 4.45 -9.34
CA LEU A 251 4.71 3.35 -8.39
C LEU A 251 3.37 2.76 -7.98
N GLY A 252 3.24 1.44 -8.02
CA GLY A 252 2.00 0.77 -7.62
C GLY A 252 1.73 0.89 -6.12
N LEU A 253 0.46 1.02 -5.72
CA LEU A 253 0.11 0.96 -4.29
C LEU A 253 0.44 -0.40 -3.68
N GLY A 254 0.33 -1.49 -4.45
CA GLY A 254 0.69 -2.84 -3.99
C GLY A 254 2.16 -2.95 -3.57
N ASP A 255 3.04 -2.27 -4.31
CA ASP A 255 4.49 -2.27 -4.05
C ASP A 255 4.84 -1.57 -2.72
N MET A 256 3.96 -0.70 -2.22
CA MET A 256 4.09 -0.09 -0.89
C MET A 256 3.32 -0.87 0.17
N ALA A 257 2.07 -1.24 -0.12
CA ALA A 257 1.16 -1.84 0.84
C ALA A 257 1.62 -3.22 1.30
N ILE A 258 2.13 -4.05 0.39
CA ILE A 258 2.55 -5.42 0.70
C ILE A 258 3.80 -5.43 1.60
N PRO A 259 4.91 -4.74 1.27
CA PRO A 259 6.00 -4.54 2.22
C PRO A 259 5.58 -3.78 3.49
N GLY A 260 4.66 -2.83 3.38
CA GLY A 260 4.09 -2.09 4.52
C GLY A 260 3.44 -3.00 5.57
N MET A 261 2.73 -4.05 5.15
CA MET A 261 2.20 -5.05 6.08
C MET A 261 3.30 -5.85 6.80
N LEU A 262 4.40 -6.17 6.11
CA LEU A 262 5.56 -6.82 6.75
C LEU A 262 6.19 -5.89 7.79
N VAL A 263 6.43 -4.62 7.45
CA VAL A 263 6.96 -3.62 8.38
C VAL A 263 6.03 -3.45 9.58
N ALA A 264 4.70 -3.39 9.35
CA ALA A 264 3.70 -3.31 10.42
C ALA A 264 3.79 -4.51 11.39
N LEU A 265 3.86 -5.74 10.86
CA LEU A 265 4.01 -6.95 11.68
C LEU A 265 5.29 -6.88 12.53
N VAL A 266 6.40 -6.50 11.91
CA VAL A 266 7.71 -6.41 12.57
C VAL A 266 7.72 -5.32 13.64
N VAL A 267 7.10 -4.16 13.40
CA VAL A 267 6.93 -3.09 14.38
C VAL A 267 6.10 -3.58 15.58
N CYS A 268 5.03 -4.33 15.34
CA CYS A 268 4.23 -4.93 16.40
C CYS A 268 5.02 -5.97 17.21
N PHE A 269 5.85 -6.77 16.55
CA PHE A 269 6.73 -7.73 17.21
C PHE A 269 7.78 -7.02 18.10
N ASP A 270 8.48 -6.02 17.57
CA ASP A 270 9.45 -5.19 18.30
C ASP A 270 8.80 -4.57 19.55
N HIS A 271 7.60 -4.00 19.40
CA HIS A 271 6.86 -3.39 20.52
C HIS A 271 6.49 -4.40 21.59
N ARG A 272 5.95 -5.57 21.22
CA ARG A 272 5.59 -6.64 22.18
C ARG A 272 6.81 -7.14 22.95
N LYS A 273 7.95 -7.32 22.28
CA LYS A 273 9.21 -7.74 22.92
C LYS A 273 9.74 -6.66 23.87
N SER A 274 9.68 -5.39 23.46
CA SER A 274 10.06 -4.26 24.32
C SER A 274 9.18 -4.14 25.56
N THR A 275 7.90 -4.45 25.46
CA THR A 275 6.97 -4.42 26.61
C THR A 275 7.21 -5.59 27.57
N LYS A 276 7.42 -6.82 27.07
CA LYS A 276 7.81 -7.98 27.90
C LYS A 276 9.10 -7.70 28.68
N ALA A 277 10.10 -7.11 28.01
CA ALA A 277 11.38 -6.79 28.63
C ALA A 277 11.30 -5.70 29.72
N ARG A 278 10.34 -4.76 29.62
CA ARG A 278 10.09 -3.74 30.67
C ARG A 278 9.41 -4.29 31.92
N GLY A 279 8.64 -5.38 31.79
CA GLY A 279 7.98 -6.03 32.92
C GLY A 279 8.88 -7.01 33.69
N SER A 280 10.06 -7.31 33.18
CA SER A 280 11.08 -8.13 33.86
C SER A 280 12.10 -7.20 34.51
N GLU A 281 12.31 -7.31 35.82
CA GLU A 281 13.24 -6.48 36.61
C GLU A 281 14.73 -6.68 36.28
N LEU A 282 15.07 -7.41 35.22
CA LEU A 282 16.46 -7.65 34.81
C LEU A 282 16.94 -6.51 33.87
N PRO A 283 18.17 -5.98 34.05
CA PRO A 283 18.69 -4.90 33.21
C PRO A 283 18.67 -5.31 31.73
N SER A 284 17.76 -4.71 30.98
CA SER A 284 17.59 -5.00 29.55
C SER A 284 18.83 -4.53 28.79
N PRO A 285 19.44 -5.36 27.92
CA PRO A 285 20.63 -4.97 27.16
C PRO A 285 20.31 -3.75 26.28
N LYS A 286 21.23 -2.78 26.26
CA LYS A 286 21.19 -1.49 25.53
C LYS A 286 20.90 -1.57 24.02
N ASN A 287 20.76 -2.76 23.43
CA ASN A 287 20.40 -2.97 22.04
C ASN A 287 18.92 -3.32 21.92
N GLN A 288 18.05 -2.31 22.09
CA GLN A 288 16.63 -2.45 21.79
C GLN A 288 16.48 -2.92 20.34
N HIS A 289 16.04 -4.17 20.17
CA HIS A 289 15.89 -4.83 18.89
C HIS A 289 14.93 -4.02 18.02
N LYS A 290 15.42 -3.52 16.89
CA LYS A 290 14.62 -2.79 15.91
C LYS A 290 14.68 -3.56 14.60
N TYR A 291 14.01 -4.71 14.55
CA TYR A 291 13.74 -5.42 13.29
C TYR A 291 13.09 -4.48 12.28
N THR A 292 12.33 -3.50 12.77
CA THR A 292 11.77 -2.36 12.03
C THR A 292 12.78 -1.68 11.12
N TRP A 293 14.00 -1.39 11.60
CA TRP A 293 15.00 -0.70 10.78
C TRP A 293 15.54 -1.58 9.66
N TYR A 294 15.72 -2.88 9.91
CA TYR A 294 16.14 -3.81 8.85
C TYR A 294 15.07 -3.92 7.76
N ALA A 295 13.79 -4.02 8.15
CA ALA A 295 12.67 -4.05 7.20
C ALA A 295 12.55 -2.74 6.40
N GLN A 296 12.63 -1.59 7.08
CA GLN A 296 12.51 -0.27 6.47
C GLN A 296 13.68 0.05 5.52
N CYS A 297 14.92 -0.22 5.92
CA CYS A 297 16.08 -0.04 5.06
C CYS A 297 16.04 -1.01 3.88
N GLY A 298 15.64 -2.27 4.12
CA GLY A 298 15.45 -3.27 3.08
C GLY A 298 14.43 -2.85 2.03
N TYR A 299 13.33 -2.22 2.45
CA TYR A 299 12.32 -1.66 1.56
C TYR A 299 12.88 -0.53 0.69
N THR A 300 13.54 0.45 1.30
CA THR A 300 14.13 1.57 0.56
C THR A 300 15.19 1.11 -0.44
N ILE A 301 16.05 0.16 -0.05
CA ILE A 301 17.07 -0.43 -0.95
C ILE A 301 16.39 -1.17 -2.11
N GLY A 302 15.38 -2.00 -1.82
CA GLY A 302 14.63 -2.72 -2.86
C GLY A 302 13.94 -1.80 -3.85
N LEU A 303 13.35 -0.70 -3.37
CA LEU A 303 12.70 0.30 -4.21
C LEU A 303 13.71 1.02 -5.11
N ILE A 304 14.87 1.41 -4.56
CA ILE A 304 15.98 1.98 -5.34
C ILE A 304 16.44 1.00 -6.42
N CYS A 305 16.62 -0.28 -6.07
CA CYS A 305 17.00 -1.32 -7.03
C CYS A 305 15.94 -1.52 -8.12
N ALA A 306 14.65 -1.53 -7.78
CA ALA A 306 13.56 -1.67 -8.75
C ALA A 306 13.54 -0.49 -9.74
N LEU A 307 13.66 0.74 -9.24
CA LEU A 307 13.72 1.94 -10.08
C LEU A 307 14.98 1.94 -10.97
N ALA A 308 16.14 1.58 -10.42
CA ALA A 308 17.39 1.44 -11.17
C ALA A 308 17.27 0.38 -12.28
N ALA A 309 16.67 -0.77 -12.00
CA ALA A 309 16.44 -1.80 -12.99
C ALA A 309 15.51 -1.32 -14.11
N GLY A 310 14.41 -0.64 -13.78
CA GLY A 310 13.50 -0.06 -14.77
C GLY A 310 14.17 0.99 -15.67
N LEU A 311 15.02 1.85 -15.09
CA LEU A 311 15.78 2.85 -15.85
C LEU A 311 16.84 2.24 -16.77
N LEU A 312 17.54 1.18 -16.33
CA LEU A 312 18.61 0.56 -17.12
C LEU A 312 18.09 -0.34 -18.24
N THR A 313 16.92 -0.96 -18.06
CA THR A 313 16.36 -1.96 -18.98
C THR A 313 15.35 -1.39 -19.96
N HIS A 314 14.79 -0.20 -19.71
CA HIS A 314 13.74 0.42 -20.53
C HIS A 314 12.51 -0.47 -20.78
N SER A 315 12.34 -1.53 -20.00
CA SER A 315 11.22 -2.47 -20.05
C SER A 315 10.46 -2.45 -18.72
N ALA A 316 9.21 -2.91 -18.72
CA ALA A 316 8.51 -3.20 -17.48
C ALA A 316 9.31 -4.24 -16.69
N GLN A 317 9.59 -3.95 -15.41
CA GLN A 317 10.28 -4.85 -14.50
C GLN A 317 9.33 -5.19 -13.35
N PRO A 318 9.31 -6.45 -12.89
CA PRO A 318 8.53 -6.83 -11.72
C PRO A 318 9.15 -6.18 -10.47
N ALA A 319 8.45 -5.23 -9.85
CA ALA A 319 8.97 -4.50 -8.69
C ALA A 319 9.17 -5.43 -7.48
N LEU A 320 8.29 -6.42 -7.32
CA LEU A 320 8.36 -7.38 -6.21
C LEU A 320 9.57 -8.30 -6.29
N LEU A 321 10.17 -8.47 -7.47
CA LEU A 321 11.43 -9.19 -7.65
C LEU A 321 12.56 -8.60 -6.80
N TYR A 322 12.57 -7.28 -6.63
CA TYR A 322 13.58 -6.57 -5.85
C TYR A 322 13.12 -6.34 -4.41
N LEU A 323 11.86 -5.96 -4.22
CA LEU A 323 11.32 -5.61 -2.91
C LEU A 323 11.20 -6.81 -1.96
N VAL A 324 10.74 -7.97 -2.44
CA VAL A 324 10.52 -9.15 -1.59
C VAL A 324 11.83 -9.64 -0.94
N PRO A 325 12.91 -9.94 -1.69
CA PRO A 325 14.14 -10.41 -1.08
C PRO A 325 14.83 -9.34 -0.23
N SER A 326 14.75 -8.07 -0.62
CA SER A 326 15.42 -6.98 0.11
C SER A 326 14.71 -6.65 1.43
N THR A 327 13.40 -6.86 1.56
CA THR A 327 12.63 -6.57 2.77
C THR A 327 12.55 -7.76 3.71
N LEU A 328 12.19 -8.94 3.18
CA LEU A 328 12.00 -10.14 3.98
C LEU A 328 13.33 -10.78 4.38
N GLY A 329 14.31 -10.78 3.47
CA GLY A 329 15.62 -11.41 3.69
C GLY A 329 16.35 -10.89 4.93
N PRO A 330 16.59 -9.57 5.07
CA PRO A 330 17.26 -9.01 6.25
C PRO A 330 16.53 -9.27 7.56
N VAL A 331 15.19 -9.26 7.55
CA VAL A 331 14.38 -9.56 8.74
C VAL A 331 14.54 -11.03 9.15
N MET A 332 14.43 -11.96 8.20
CA MET A 332 14.61 -13.39 8.45
C MET A 332 16.02 -13.72 8.90
N LEU A 333 17.04 -13.17 8.24
CA LEU A 333 18.45 -13.38 8.59
C LEU A 333 18.76 -12.85 9.99
N SER A 334 18.29 -11.64 10.31
CA SER A 334 18.45 -11.05 11.64
C SER A 334 17.74 -11.86 12.72
N ALA A 335 16.52 -12.34 12.45
CA ALA A 335 15.77 -13.18 13.38
C ALA A 335 16.44 -14.55 13.60
N TRP A 336 17.03 -15.13 12.55
CA TRP A 336 17.78 -16.39 12.63
C TRP A 336 19.06 -16.24 13.46
N MET A 337 19.88 -15.21 13.18
CA MET A 337 21.10 -14.93 13.96
C MET A 337 20.83 -14.67 15.44
N ARG A 338 19.61 -14.23 15.79
CA ARG A 338 19.20 -13.86 17.15
C ARG A 338 18.39 -14.94 17.88
N GLY A 339 18.05 -16.05 17.21
CA GLY A 339 17.25 -17.13 17.79
C GLY A 339 15.75 -16.83 17.94
N ASP A 340 15.26 -15.67 17.50
CA ASP A 340 13.84 -15.27 17.56
C ASP A 340 13.01 -15.83 16.39
N PHE A 341 13.66 -16.53 15.43
CA PHE A 341 13.04 -16.99 14.19
C PHE A 341 11.74 -17.76 14.42
N ASN A 342 11.71 -18.69 15.37
CA ASN A 342 10.55 -19.54 15.60
C ASN A 342 9.35 -18.74 16.15
N GLU A 343 9.60 -17.77 17.05
CA GLU A 343 8.56 -16.89 17.60
C GLU A 343 7.99 -15.97 16.51
N LEU A 344 8.84 -15.45 15.62
CA LEU A 344 8.43 -14.58 14.52
C LEU A 344 7.69 -15.36 13.41
N TRP A 345 8.14 -16.58 13.11
CA TRP A 345 7.60 -17.43 12.04
C TRP A 345 6.22 -18.01 12.37
N ASN A 346 6.07 -18.56 13.58
CA ASN A 346 4.84 -19.21 14.02
C ASN A 346 3.88 -18.28 14.77
N GLY A 347 4.31 -17.04 15.03
CA GLY A 347 3.56 -16.12 15.89
C GLY A 347 3.71 -16.48 17.37
N SER A 348 3.44 -15.52 18.25
CA SER A 348 3.44 -15.79 19.69
C SER A 348 2.27 -16.73 20.02
N SER A 349 2.58 -17.91 20.55
CA SER A 349 1.67 -18.97 20.97
C SER A 349 0.73 -18.53 22.11
N ARG A 350 -0.18 -17.59 21.84
CA ARG A 350 -1.23 -17.14 22.78
C ARG A 350 -2.60 -17.79 22.55
N LEU A 351 -2.74 -18.64 21.53
CA LEU A 351 -4.02 -19.32 21.23
C LEU A 351 -4.17 -20.71 21.85
N SER A 352 -3.15 -21.25 22.54
CA SER A 352 -3.27 -22.55 23.21
C SER A 352 -3.72 -22.45 24.68
N ASP A 353 -3.51 -21.32 25.35
CA ASP A 353 -3.76 -21.19 26.79
C ASP A 353 -5.18 -20.76 27.18
N LYS A 354 -5.99 -20.27 26.23
CA LYS A 354 -7.42 -20.01 26.50
C LYS A 354 -8.29 -21.27 26.43
N SER A 355 -7.77 -22.39 25.94
CA SER A 355 -8.49 -23.67 25.90
C SER A 355 -8.33 -24.54 27.16
N GLN A 356 -7.50 -24.10 28.12
CA GLN A 356 -7.30 -24.82 29.39
C GLN A 356 -7.98 -24.15 30.60
N LEU A 357 -8.63 -23.00 30.43
CA LEU A 357 -9.32 -22.30 31.53
C LEU A 357 -10.84 -22.52 31.58
N ASP A 358 -11.41 -23.29 30.63
CA ASP A 358 -12.83 -23.67 30.62
C ASP A 358 -13.07 -25.12 31.11
N VAL A 359 -12.08 -25.74 31.77
CA VAL A 359 -12.23 -27.06 32.41
C VAL A 359 -11.65 -27.03 33.82
N VAL A 360 -12.25 -26.23 34.72
CA VAL A 360 -12.30 -26.50 36.17
C VAL A 360 -13.62 -26.03 36.72
#